data_AF-A0A432XSB6-F1
#
_entry.id   AF-A0A432XSB6-F1
#
_cell.length_a   1.000
_cell.length_b   1.000
_cell.length_c   1.000
_cell.angle_alpha   90.00
_cell.angle_beta   90.00
_cell.angle_gamma   90.00
#
_symmetry.space_group_name_H-M   'P 1'
#
loop_
_entity.id
_entity.type
_entity.pdbx_description
1 polymer ?
#
loop_
_entity_poly.entity_id
_entity_poly.type
_entity_poly.pdbx_seq_one_letter_code
_entity_poly.pdbx_strand_id
1 'polypeptide(L)'
;MAKNINSASRILSIIDSVKAESDATPAHDVWGKVFDIENEDKSRKTFAISRCLADLHDEVESVRSEMKKLGYSENLYNTTLNKCNTLFAVQTLMSKWQSMKQQITPEVPVALGFCSEILPNEEDLIDKDSLDDLKRMAADLRDTLSSSKLPDYTRNIIDKHITKIEEALTKYKAVGAKAFEEVLQSAYGEVIANEEAFKEAKGSSELGKLSAMWQKTKSALDGVVDANKRLGAMGGMAEKGQKVLEFLSNLNV
;
A
#
# COMPACT_ATOMS: atom_id res chain seq x y z
N MET A 1 10.10 4.02 -19.30
CA MET A 1 9.97 3.97 -17.83
C MET A 1 9.77 5.39 -17.36
N ALA A 2 8.86 5.62 -16.41
CA ALA A 2 8.67 6.94 -15.82
C ALA A 2 10.00 7.40 -15.21
N LYS A 3 10.39 8.64 -15.46
CA LYS A 3 11.62 9.21 -14.88
C LYS A 3 11.53 9.30 -13.36
N ASN A 4 10.32 9.58 -12.86
CA ASN A 4 10.03 9.65 -11.44
C ASN A 4 9.01 8.61 -10.99
N ILE A 5 9.17 8.10 -9.77
CA ILE A 5 8.21 7.23 -9.08
C ILE A 5 7.46 8.07 -8.04
N ASN A 6 6.23 8.42 -8.38
CA ASN A 6 5.32 9.27 -7.61
C ASN A 6 3.85 8.91 -7.87
N SER A 7 2.92 9.54 -7.15
CA SER A 7 1.47 9.29 -7.28
C SER A 7 0.99 9.38 -8.73
N ALA A 8 1.41 10.39 -9.49
CA ALA A 8 1.00 10.57 -10.88
C ALA A 8 1.49 9.41 -11.78
N SER A 9 2.73 8.96 -11.59
CA SER A 9 3.29 7.83 -12.33
C SER A 9 2.58 6.50 -12.02
N ARG A 10 2.16 6.29 -10.77
CA ARG A 10 1.39 5.10 -10.35
C ARG A 10 0.00 5.10 -10.94
N ILE A 11 -0.72 6.24 -10.84
CA ILE A 11 -2.04 6.44 -11.44
C ILE A 11 -1.98 6.20 -12.95
N LEU A 12 -0.97 6.76 -13.63
CA LEU A 12 -0.75 6.57 -15.07
C LEU A 12 -0.54 5.09 -15.41
N SER A 13 0.31 4.40 -14.67
CA SER A 13 0.59 2.98 -14.87
C SER A 13 -0.65 2.11 -14.70
N ILE A 14 -1.50 2.43 -13.71
CA ILE A 14 -2.78 1.76 -13.50
C ILE A 14 -3.71 1.99 -14.69
N ILE A 15 -3.89 3.25 -15.12
CA ILE A 15 -4.73 3.60 -16.27
C ILE A 15 -4.27 2.88 -17.54
N ASP A 16 -2.96 2.82 -17.76
CA ASP A 16 -2.37 2.11 -18.89
C ASP A 16 -2.61 0.60 -18.85
N SER A 17 -2.70 0.01 -17.66
CA SER A 17 -2.99 -1.42 -17.49
C SER A 17 -4.45 -1.78 -17.79
N VAL A 18 -5.39 -0.84 -17.62
CA VAL A 18 -6.84 -1.10 -17.75
C VAL A 18 -7.46 -0.56 -19.04
N LYS A 19 -6.76 0.32 -19.78
CA LYS A 19 -7.31 0.94 -21.02
C LYS A 19 -7.67 -0.08 -22.10
N ALA A 20 -7.01 -1.24 -22.13
CA ALA A 20 -7.23 -2.30 -23.11
C ALA A 20 -8.30 -3.32 -22.69
N GLU A 21 -8.85 -3.20 -21.48
CA GLU A 21 -9.86 -4.15 -20.98
C GLU A 21 -11.16 -4.07 -21.80
N SER A 22 -11.84 -5.21 -21.88
CA SER A 22 -13.07 -5.37 -22.66
C SER A 22 -14.22 -4.59 -22.03
N ASP A 23 -14.99 -3.90 -22.88
CA ASP A 23 -16.12 -3.05 -22.48
C ASP A 23 -17.19 -3.82 -21.68
N ALA A 24 -17.35 -5.11 -21.95
CA ALA A 24 -18.34 -5.97 -21.30
C ALA A 24 -17.88 -6.51 -19.94
N THR A 25 -16.59 -6.43 -19.61
CA THR A 25 -16.05 -6.98 -18.36
C THR A 25 -16.66 -6.23 -17.16
N PRO A 26 -17.07 -6.92 -16.09
CA PRO A 26 -17.49 -6.26 -14.87
C PRO A 26 -16.35 -5.44 -14.24
N ALA A 27 -16.68 -4.25 -13.75
CA ALA A 27 -15.74 -3.31 -13.13
C ALA A 27 -14.90 -3.93 -12.01
N HIS A 28 -15.55 -4.65 -11.09
CA HIS A 28 -14.90 -5.34 -9.98
C HIS A 28 -13.93 -6.45 -10.41
N ASP A 29 -14.07 -7.01 -11.60
CA ASP A 29 -13.11 -8.00 -12.12
C ASP A 29 -11.87 -7.34 -12.68
N VAL A 30 -12.04 -6.21 -13.40
CA VAL A 30 -10.92 -5.38 -13.85
C VAL A 30 -10.09 -4.89 -12.66
N TRP A 31 -10.74 -4.29 -11.66
CA TRP A 31 -10.04 -3.80 -10.47
C TRP A 31 -9.48 -4.93 -9.60
N GLY A 32 -10.17 -6.06 -9.49
CA GLY A 32 -9.65 -7.24 -8.80
C GLY A 32 -8.31 -7.70 -9.39
N LYS A 33 -8.21 -7.75 -10.74
CA LYS A 33 -6.96 -8.06 -11.44
C LYS A 33 -5.87 -7.01 -11.20
N VAL A 34 -6.23 -5.72 -11.22
CA VAL A 34 -5.28 -4.63 -10.94
C VAL A 34 -4.66 -4.81 -9.55
N PHE A 35 -5.46 -5.05 -8.52
CA PHE A 35 -5.00 -5.11 -7.12
C PHE A 35 -4.56 -6.49 -6.63
N ASP A 36 -4.53 -7.51 -7.50
CA ASP A 36 -4.25 -8.91 -7.10
C ASP A 36 -5.24 -9.43 -6.03
N ILE A 37 -6.51 -9.00 -6.11
CA ILE A 37 -7.57 -9.38 -5.16
C ILE A 37 -8.36 -10.54 -5.76
N GLU A 38 -7.99 -11.74 -5.32
CA GLU A 38 -8.72 -12.98 -5.57
C GLU A 38 -9.60 -13.31 -4.36
N ASN A 39 -10.92 -13.37 -4.54
CA ASN A 39 -11.84 -13.80 -3.48
C ASN A 39 -13.13 -14.35 -4.09
N GLU A 40 -13.53 -15.55 -3.66
CA GLU A 40 -14.78 -16.19 -4.08
C GLU A 40 -16.01 -15.47 -3.50
N ASP A 41 -15.89 -14.87 -2.31
CA ASP A 41 -16.91 -14.03 -1.71
C ASP A 41 -16.90 -12.65 -2.39
N LYS A 42 -17.91 -12.43 -3.22
CA LYS A 42 -18.11 -11.19 -3.97
C LYS A 42 -18.21 -9.95 -3.07
N SER A 43 -18.82 -10.05 -1.89
CA SER A 43 -18.98 -8.92 -0.98
C SER A 43 -17.64 -8.51 -0.38
N ARG A 44 -16.84 -9.50 0.05
CA ARG A 44 -15.48 -9.27 0.56
C ARG A 44 -14.56 -8.72 -0.53
N LYS A 45 -14.62 -9.28 -1.74
CA LYS A 45 -13.89 -8.77 -2.92
C LYS A 45 -14.21 -7.30 -3.16
N THR A 46 -15.50 -6.96 -3.23
CA THR A 46 -15.96 -5.59 -3.52
C THR A 46 -15.52 -4.62 -2.44
N PHE A 47 -15.59 -5.01 -1.17
CA PHE A 47 -15.14 -4.18 -0.05
C PHE A 47 -13.63 -3.91 -0.10
N ALA A 48 -12.81 -4.93 -0.36
CA ALA A 48 -11.36 -4.77 -0.50
C ALA A 48 -11.01 -3.83 -1.66
N ILE A 49 -11.63 -4.02 -2.83
CA ILE A 49 -11.44 -3.13 -3.99
C ILE A 49 -11.86 -1.69 -3.65
N SER A 50 -12.97 -1.50 -2.94
CA SER A 50 -13.47 -0.17 -2.57
C SER A 50 -12.45 0.63 -1.76
N ARG A 51 -11.68 -0.04 -0.88
CA ARG A 51 -10.59 0.60 -0.13
C ARG A 51 -9.46 1.04 -1.04
N CYS A 52 -9.02 0.18 -1.96
CA CYS A 52 -7.97 0.54 -2.93
C CYS A 52 -8.40 1.69 -3.85
N LEU A 53 -9.68 1.75 -4.24
CA LEU A 53 -10.23 2.86 -5.01
C LEU A 53 -10.26 4.17 -4.20
N ALA A 54 -10.59 4.10 -2.91
CA ALA A 54 -10.48 5.27 -2.03
C ALA A 54 -9.02 5.73 -1.89
N ASP A 55 -8.08 4.80 -1.71
CA ASP A 55 -6.65 5.10 -1.66
C ASP A 55 -6.18 5.77 -2.98
N LEU A 56 -6.66 5.33 -4.15
CA LEU A 56 -6.37 5.98 -5.43
C LEU A 56 -6.95 7.38 -5.56
N HIS A 57 -8.13 7.62 -4.99
CA HIS A 57 -8.71 8.96 -4.95
C HIS A 57 -7.83 9.90 -4.11
N ASP A 58 -7.30 9.44 -2.97
CA ASP A 58 -6.38 10.22 -2.14
C ASP A 58 -5.06 10.52 -2.86
N GLU A 59 -4.57 9.58 -3.68
CA GLU A 59 -3.39 9.80 -4.53
C GLU A 59 -3.66 10.84 -5.63
N VAL A 60 -4.86 10.87 -6.22
CA VAL A 60 -5.24 11.92 -7.18
C VAL A 60 -5.25 13.30 -6.51
N GLU A 61 -5.81 13.39 -5.29
CA GLU A 61 -5.82 14.64 -4.53
C GLU A 61 -4.41 15.06 -4.06
N SER A 62 -3.53 14.09 -3.79
CA SER A 62 -2.12 14.35 -3.51
C SER A 62 -1.42 14.98 -4.72
N VAL A 63 -1.63 14.45 -5.93
CA VAL A 63 -1.13 15.07 -7.18
C VAL A 63 -1.66 16.49 -7.33
N ARG A 64 -2.96 16.70 -7.09
CA ARG A 64 -3.59 18.03 -7.17
C ARG A 64 -2.92 19.02 -6.23
N SER A 65 -2.73 18.63 -4.98
CA SER A 65 -2.13 19.44 -3.93
C SER A 65 -0.68 19.82 -4.26
N GLU A 66 0.15 18.87 -4.68
CA GLU A 66 1.56 19.13 -4.97
C GLU A 66 1.73 19.97 -6.26
N MET A 67 0.94 19.73 -7.30
CA MET A 67 0.95 20.57 -8.51
C MET A 67 0.58 22.02 -8.20
N LYS A 68 -0.42 22.23 -7.34
CA LYS A 68 -0.82 23.56 -6.86
C LYS A 68 0.28 24.24 -6.06
N LYS A 69 0.92 23.51 -5.14
CA LYS A 69 2.04 23.99 -4.32
C LYS A 69 3.25 24.40 -5.15
N LEU A 70 3.49 23.74 -6.28
CA LEU A 70 4.52 24.11 -7.26
C LEU A 70 4.13 25.31 -8.15
N GLY A 71 2.91 25.85 -8.01
CA GLY A 71 2.46 27.05 -8.71
C GLY A 71 1.89 26.81 -10.12
N TYR A 72 1.62 25.56 -10.52
CA TYR A 72 1.01 25.26 -11.81
C TYR A 72 -0.47 25.63 -11.83
N SER A 73 -0.93 26.19 -12.95
CA SER A 73 -2.33 26.58 -13.13
C SER A 73 -3.26 25.37 -13.11
N GLU A 74 -4.29 25.45 -12.26
CA GLU A 74 -5.26 24.37 -12.02
C GLU A 74 -5.96 23.85 -13.28
N ASN A 75 -6.19 24.72 -14.28
CA ASN A 75 -6.80 24.35 -15.56
C ASN A 75 -5.99 23.32 -16.37
N LEU A 76 -4.68 23.19 -16.13
CA LEU A 76 -3.82 22.25 -16.85
C LEU A 76 -4.04 20.79 -16.43
N TYR A 77 -4.51 20.55 -15.20
CA TYR A 77 -4.61 19.21 -14.64
C TYR A 77 -5.98 18.88 -14.04
N ASN A 78 -6.76 19.86 -13.55
CA ASN A 78 -8.01 19.58 -12.82
C ASN A 78 -9.01 18.77 -13.65
N THR A 79 -9.16 19.05 -14.94
CA THR A 79 -10.07 18.27 -15.80
C THR A 79 -9.66 16.80 -15.87
N THR A 80 -8.37 16.52 -16.00
CA THR A 80 -7.82 15.15 -15.99
C THR A 80 -7.98 14.49 -14.63
N LEU A 81 -7.64 15.18 -13.54
CA LEU A 81 -7.75 14.63 -12.19
C LEU A 81 -9.22 14.34 -11.82
N ASN A 82 -10.17 15.17 -12.26
CA ASN A 82 -11.60 14.92 -12.05
C ASN A 82 -12.09 13.66 -12.80
N LYS A 83 -11.55 13.41 -14.01
CA LYS A 83 -11.81 12.14 -14.73
C LYS A 83 -11.23 10.95 -13.99
N CYS A 84 -10.04 11.09 -13.39
CA CYS A 84 -9.44 10.05 -12.55
C CYS A 84 -10.30 9.77 -11.31
N ASN A 85 -10.78 10.79 -10.60
CA ASN A 85 -11.69 10.61 -9.45
C ASN A 85 -13.00 9.93 -9.86
N THR A 86 -13.53 10.25 -11.05
CA THR A 86 -14.72 9.59 -11.58
C THR A 86 -14.44 8.13 -11.91
N LEU A 87 -13.28 7.84 -12.50
CA LEU A 87 -12.79 6.49 -12.80
C LEU A 87 -12.62 5.64 -11.53
N PHE A 88 -12.14 6.25 -10.45
CA PHE A 88 -11.91 5.59 -9.16
C PHE A 88 -13.11 5.66 -8.20
N ALA A 89 -14.27 6.14 -8.66
CA ALA A 89 -15.45 6.24 -7.81
C ALA A 89 -16.02 4.85 -7.48
N VAL A 90 -16.10 4.54 -6.18
CA VAL A 90 -16.59 3.24 -5.64
C VAL A 90 -17.97 2.84 -6.19
N GLN A 91 -18.85 3.82 -6.43
CA GLN A 91 -20.19 3.60 -7.00
C GLN A 91 -20.19 2.93 -8.38
N THR A 92 -19.07 2.94 -9.10
CA THR A 92 -18.94 2.33 -10.43
C THR A 92 -18.56 0.84 -10.39
N LEU A 93 -18.25 0.27 -9.21
CA LEU A 93 -17.77 -1.11 -9.07
C LEU A 93 -18.74 -2.20 -9.54
N MET A 94 -20.04 -1.90 -9.54
CA MET A 94 -21.07 -2.83 -9.97
C MET A 94 -21.46 -2.63 -11.45
N SER A 95 -20.85 -1.65 -12.12
CA SER A 95 -21.10 -1.36 -13.53
C SER A 95 -20.24 -2.21 -14.47
N LYS A 96 -20.50 -2.10 -15.78
CA LYS A 96 -19.62 -2.64 -16.82
C LYS A 96 -18.43 -1.71 -17.04
N TRP A 97 -17.30 -2.25 -17.48
CA TRP A 97 -16.09 -1.47 -17.71
C TRP A 97 -16.29 -0.30 -18.69
N GLN A 98 -17.18 -0.45 -19.67
CA GLN A 98 -17.50 0.57 -20.67
C GLN A 98 -17.77 1.97 -20.06
N SER A 99 -18.55 2.06 -18.97
CA SER A 99 -18.90 3.37 -18.37
C SER A 99 -17.70 4.08 -17.73
N MET A 100 -16.73 3.32 -17.23
CA MET A 100 -15.48 3.87 -16.68
C MET A 100 -14.47 4.17 -17.77
N LYS A 101 -14.36 3.29 -18.78
CA LYS A 101 -13.42 3.44 -19.90
C LYS A 101 -13.60 4.75 -20.65
N GLN A 102 -14.83 5.27 -20.72
CA GLN A 102 -15.14 6.59 -21.29
C GLN A 102 -14.42 7.75 -20.58
N GLN A 103 -14.03 7.60 -19.31
CA GLN A 103 -13.24 8.60 -18.58
C GLN A 103 -11.76 8.60 -19.00
N ILE A 104 -11.27 7.52 -19.61
CA ILE A 104 -9.89 7.39 -20.10
C ILE A 104 -9.79 7.99 -21.51
N THR A 105 -9.89 9.32 -21.58
CA THR A 105 -9.71 10.04 -22.85
C THR A 105 -8.23 10.24 -23.18
N PRO A 106 -7.84 10.53 -24.44
CA PRO A 106 -6.44 10.66 -24.83
C PRO A 106 -5.63 11.68 -24.02
N GLU A 107 -6.28 12.72 -23.49
CA GLU A 107 -5.64 13.77 -22.70
C GLU A 107 -5.26 13.31 -21.28
N VAL A 108 -5.95 12.29 -20.75
CA VAL A 108 -5.70 11.78 -19.38
C VAL A 108 -4.28 11.26 -19.21
N PRO A 109 -3.80 10.29 -20.01
CA PRO A 109 -2.44 9.79 -19.86
C PRO A 109 -1.38 10.85 -20.17
N VAL A 110 -1.67 11.80 -21.10
CA VAL A 110 -0.75 12.88 -21.44
C VAL A 110 -0.54 13.83 -20.26
N ALA A 111 -1.64 14.32 -19.64
CA ALA A 111 -1.56 15.23 -18.51
C ALA A 111 -0.95 14.56 -17.27
N LEU A 112 -1.28 13.30 -17.00
CA LEU A 112 -0.63 12.52 -15.93
C LEU A 112 0.85 12.29 -16.21
N GLY A 113 1.24 12.07 -17.47
CA GLY A 113 2.63 11.99 -17.89
C GLY A 113 3.40 13.26 -17.53
N PHE A 114 2.85 14.45 -17.85
CA PHE A 114 3.45 15.71 -17.42
C PHE A 114 3.52 15.85 -15.91
N CYS A 115 2.45 15.52 -15.18
CA CYS A 115 2.46 15.54 -13.72
C CYS A 115 3.55 14.62 -13.16
N SER A 116 3.75 13.43 -13.74
CA SER A 116 4.78 12.47 -13.30
C SER A 116 6.20 12.99 -13.51
N GLU A 117 6.47 13.72 -14.60
CA GLU A 117 7.78 14.33 -14.87
C GLU A 117 8.04 15.56 -14.00
N ILE A 118 7.00 16.32 -13.66
CA ILE A 118 7.07 17.53 -12.84
C ILE A 118 7.25 17.19 -11.36
N LEU A 119 6.47 16.23 -10.85
CA LEU A 119 6.50 15.84 -9.45
C LEU A 119 7.79 15.05 -9.14
N PRO A 120 8.42 15.30 -7.99
CA PRO A 120 9.64 14.61 -7.62
C PRO A 120 9.38 13.13 -7.31
N ASN A 121 10.45 12.31 -7.22
CA ASN A 121 10.36 10.99 -6.59
C ASN A 121 9.81 11.10 -5.17
N GLU A 122 8.80 10.29 -4.90
CA GLU A 122 8.26 10.00 -3.56
C GLU A 122 8.96 8.79 -2.93
N GLU A 123 9.41 7.86 -3.76
CA GLU A 123 10.00 6.58 -3.40
C GLU A 123 10.82 6.03 -4.59
N ASP A 124 11.61 4.99 -4.35
CA ASP A 124 12.00 4.04 -5.39
C ASP A 124 11.04 2.82 -5.40
N LEU A 125 11.19 1.95 -6.39
CA LEU A 125 10.37 0.74 -6.47
C LEU A 125 10.89 -0.32 -5.49
N ILE A 126 9.98 -0.87 -4.69
CA ILE A 126 10.25 -2.09 -3.93
C ILE A 126 10.34 -3.22 -4.97
N ASP A 127 11.42 -3.98 -4.92
CA ASP A 127 11.62 -5.08 -5.85
C ASP A 127 10.54 -6.16 -5.66
N LYS A 128 10.15 -6.78 -6.77
CA LYS A 128 9.08 -7.78 -6.77
C LYS A 128 9.39 -8.97 -5.87
N ASP A 129 10.65 -9.39 -5.82
CA ASP A 129 11.07 -10.54 -5.00
C ASP A 129 10.87 -10.25 -3.51
N SER A 130 11.09 -9.01 -3.05
CA SER A 130 10.81 -8.58 -1.69
C SER A 130 9.30 -8.54 -1.37
N LEU A 131 8.45 -8.17 -2.33
CA LEU A 131 6.99 -8.24 -2.15
C LEU A 131 6.52 -9.70 -2.06
N ASP A 132 7.03 -10.56 -2.94
CA ASP A 132 6.71 -11.98 -2.97
C ASP A 132 7.21 -12.70 -1.70
N ASP A 133 8.39 -12.32 -1.19
CA ASP A 133 8.91 -12.74 0.12
C ASP A 133 7.96 -12.38 1.25
N LEU A 134 7.53 -11.11 1.34
CA LEU A 134 6.61 -10.64 2.37
C LEU A 134 5.27 -11.38 2.32
N LYS A 135 4.75 -11.64 1.10
CA LYS A 135 3.53 -12.44 0.90
C LYS A 135 3.70 -13.86 1.45
N ARG A 136 4.85 -14.50 1.19
CA ARG A 136 5.16 -15.84 1.74
C ARG A 136 5.29 -15.83 3.26
N MET A 137 5.97 -14.83 3.82
CA MET A 137 6.14 -14.71 5.27
C MET A 137 4.81 -14.49 5.99
N ALA A 138 3.91 -13.69 5.43
CA ALA A 138 2.57 -13.48 5.97
C ALA A 138 1.74 -14.77 5.98
N ALA A 139 1.78 -15.53 4.88
CA ALA A 139 1.09 -16.82 4.79
C ALA A 139 1.64 -17.84 5.81
N ASP A 140 2.97 -17.99 5.89
CA ASP A 140 3.64 -18.90 6.83
C ASP A 140 3.35 -18.53 8.30
N LEU A 141 3.32 -17.24 8.63
CA LEU A 141 2.96 -16.77 9.96
C LEU A 141 1.47 -17.04 10.26
N ARG A 142 0.57 -16.86 9.29
CA ARG A 142 -0.86 -17.17 9.45
C ARG A 142 -1.07 -18.65 9.77
N ASP A 143 -0.39 -19.53 9.04
CA ASP A 143 -0.45 -20.98 9.25
C ASP A 143 0.07 -21.35 10.64
N THR A 144 1.20 -20.75 11.04
CA THR A 144 1.76 -20.96 12.39
C THR A 144 0.78 -20.53 13.47
N LEU A 145 0.20 -19.34 13.32
CA LEU A 145 -0.74 -18.77 14.30
C LEU A 145 -2.01 -19.61 14.45
N SER A 146 -2.48 -20.25 13.37
CA SER A 146 -3.67 -21.12 13.39
C SER A 146 -3.54 -22.32 14.34
N SER A 147 -2.32 -22.77 14.58
CA SER A 147 -1.98 -23.90 15.47
C SER A 147 -1.36 -23.45 16.80
N SER A 148 -1.32 -22.14 17.04
CA SER A 148 -0.66 -21.54 18.18
C SER A 148 -1.36 -21.83 19.50
N LYS A 149 -0.56 -21.98 20.55
CA LYS A 149 -1.02 -22.06 21.95
C LYS A 149 -0.87 -20.75 22.71
N LEU A 150 -0.49 -19.67 22.03
CA LEU A 150 -0.43 -18.35 22.63
C LEU A 150 -1.84 -17.93 23.11
N PRO A 151 -1.94 -17.09 24.15
CA PRO A 151 -3.22 -16.56 24.59
C PRO A 151 -3.97 -15.82 23.47
N ASP A 152 -5.30 -15.87 23.52
CA ASP A 152 -6.16 -15.26 22.51
C ASP A 152 -5.84 -13.78 22.26
N TYR A 153 -5.56 -13.04 23.33
CA TYR A 153 -5.18 -11.63 23.24
C TYR A 153 -3.93 -11.43 22.38
N THR A 154 -2.87 -12.17 22.66
CA THR A 154 -1.60 -12.10 21.93
C THR A 154 -1.75 -12.60 20.50
N ARG A 155 -2.53 -13.67 20.27
CA ARG A 155 -2.84 -14.13 18.91
C ARG A 155 -3.55 -13.07 18.10
N ASN A 156 -4.53 -12.38 18.69
CA ASN A 156 -5.28 -11.31 18.01
C ASN A 156 -4.38 -10.13 17.62
N ILE A 157 -3.39 -9.78 18.46
CA ILE A 157 -2.40 -8.76 18.12
C ILE A 157 -1.56 -9.19 16.92
N ILE A 158 -1.04 -10.42 16.94
CA ILE A 158 -0.24 -10.95 15.82
C ILE A 158 -1.09 -10.99 14.54
N ASP A 159 -2.31 -11.54 14.60
CA ASP A 159 -3.25 -11.65 13.48
C ASP A 159 -3.57 -10.29 12.83
N LYS A 160 -3.79 -9.27 13.67
CA LYS A 160 -3.99 -7.88 13.23
C LYS A 160 -2.80 -7.38 12.41
N HIS A 161 -1.57 -7.74 12.79
CA HIS A 161 -0.37 -7.30 12.07
C HIS A 161 -0.06 -8.11 10.81
N ILE A 162 -0.42 -9.39 10.76
CA ILE A 162 -0.41 -10.17 9.50
C ILE A 162 -1.36 -9.49 8.50
N THR A 163 -2.58 -9.20 8.95
CA THR A 163 -3.61 -8.55 8.13
C THR A 163 -3.14 -7.19 7.61
N LYS A 164 -2.45 -6.39 8.44
CA LYS A 164 -1.87 -5.11 7.99
C LYS A 164 -0.82 -5.25 6.89
N ILE A 165 0.02 -6.27 6.95
CA ILE A 165 1.00 -6.54 5.88
C ILE A 165 0.28 -6.98 4.59
N GLU A 166 -0.70 -7.87 4.69
CA GLU A 166 -1.50 -8.30 3.52
C GLU A 166 -2.26 -7.14 2.88
N GLU A 167 -2.86 -6.26 3.70
CA GLU A 167 -3.48 -5.03 3.24
C GLU A 167 -2.45 -4.10 2.57
N ALA A 168 -1.25 -3.94 3.14
CA ALA A 168 -0.19 -3.13 2.55
C ALA A 168 0.29 -3.68 1.19
N LEU A 169 0.45 -5.01 1.06
CA LEU A 169 0.77 -5.68 -0.20
C LEU A 169 -0.27 -5.39 -1.28
N THR A 170 -1.55 -5.42 -0.91
CA THR A 170 -2.68 -5.11 -1.81
C THR A 170 -2.67 -3.63 -2.21
N LYS A 171 -2.45 -2.74 -1.24
CA LYS A 171 -2.44 -1.29 -1.43
C LYS A 171 -1.21 -0.76 -2.16
N TYR A 172 -0.10 -1.49 -2.15
CA TYR A 172 1.18 -1.03 -2.72
C TYR A 172 1.04 -0.51 -4.15
N LYS A 173 0.23 -1.17 -4.98
CA LYS A 173 0.00 -0.72 -6.36
C LYS A 173 -0.64 0.66 -6.45
N ALA A 174 -1.47 1.03 -5.47
CA ALA A 174 -2.14 2.33 -5.43
C ALA A 174 -1.24 3.41 -4.81
N VAL A 175 -0.75 3.17 -3.59
CA VAL A 175 -0.11 4.22 -2.76
C VAL A 175 1.40 4.07 -2.61
N GLY A 176 1.99 3.01 -3.17
CA GLY A 176 3.42 2.76 -3.10
C GLY A 176 3.91 2.36 -1.70
N ALA A 177 5.17 2.68 -1.43
CA ALA A 177 5.90 2.42 -0.20
C ALA A 177 5.20 2.98 1.05
N LYS A 178 4.37 4.02 0.92
CA LYS A 178 3.55 4.56 2.01
C LYS A 178 2.74 3.47 2.73
N ALA A 179 2.24 2.48 1.99
CA ALA A 179 1.50 1.35 2.56
C ALA A 179 2.30 0.60 3.63
N PHE A 180 3.59 0.37 3.40
CA PHE A 180 4.45 -0.37 4.33
C PHE A 180 4.96 0.50 5.48
N GLU A 181 5.09 1.81 5.26
CA GLU A 181 5.46 2.75 6.32
C GLU A 181 4.40 2.80 7.42
N GLU A 182 3.13 2.82 7.04
CA GLU A 182 2.00 2.76 7.97
C GLU A 182 2.03 1.47 8.80
N VAL A 183 2.42 0.35 8.18
CA VAL A 183 2.58 -0.92 8.90
C VAL A 183 3.66 -0.82 9.97
N LEU A 184 4.84 -0.28 9.63
CA LEU A 184 5.93 -0.13 10.60
C LEU A 184 5.57 0.86 11.72
N GLN A 185 4.99 2.01 11.39
CA GLN A 185 4.53 2.97 12.39
C GLN A 185 3.53 2.32 13.35
N SER A 186 2.59 1.56 12.82
CA SER A 186 1.65 0.83 13.64
C SER A 186 2.31 -0.25 14.47
N ALA A 187 3.28 -1.00 13.93
CA ALA A 187 4.00 -2.03 14.67
C ALA A 187 4.73 -1.42 15.87
N TYR A 188 5.39 -0.28 15.67
CA TYR A 188 6.09 0.43 16.74
C TYR A 188 5.13 0.88 17.84
N GLY A 189 3.98 1.43 17.46
CA GLY A 189 2.94 1.81 18.43
C GLY A 189 2.37 0.61 19.19
N GLU A 190 2.16 -0.52 18.51
CA GLU A 190 1.58 -1.72 19.11
C GLU A 190 2.51 -2.35 20.14
N VAL A 191 3.82 -2.42 19.86
CA VAL A 191 4.81 -2.99 20.79
C VAL A 191 4.88 -2.17 22.07
N ILE A 192 4.86 -0.84 21.97
CA ILE A 192 4.87 0.05 23.14
C ILE A 192 3.58 -0.11 23.94
N ALA A 193 2.43 -0.21 23.28
CA ALA A 193 1.13 -0.30 23.94
C ALA A 193 0.86 -1.68 24.59
N ASN A 194 1.48 -2.74 24.08
CA ASN A 194 1.19 -4.13 24.46
C ASN A 194 2.44 -4.91 24.88
N GLU A 195 3.39 -4.24 25.52
CA GLU A 195 4.70 -4.81 25.89
C GLU A 195 4.57 -6.18 26.59
N GLU A 196 3.62 -6.32 27.52
CA GLU A 196 3.39 -7.57 28.26
C GLU A 196 2.95 -8.74 27.37
N ALA A 197 2.12 -8.48 26.34
CA ALA A 197 1.70 -9.53 25.40
C ALA A 197 2.89 -10.03 24.56
N PHE A 198 3.82 -9.14 24.20
CA PHE A 198 5.05 -9.51 23.50
C PHE A 198 6.03 -10.26 24.40
N LYS A 199 6.14 -9.90 25.69
CA LYS A 199 6.91 -10.67 26.68
C LYS A 199 6.33 -12.06 26.90
N GLU A 200 5.01 -12.21 26.91
CA GLU A 200 4.35 -13.51 27.06
C GLU A 200 4.58 -14.42 25.84
N ALA A 201 4.70 -13.83 24.64
CA ALA A 201 5.08 -14.56 23.43
C ALA A 201 6.59 -14.76 23.25
N LYS A 202 7.41 -14.44 24.25
CA LYS A 202 8.87 -14.58 24.18
C LYS A 202 9.26 -16.01 23.81
N GLY A 203 10.17 -16.16 22.85
CA GLY A 203 10.65 -17.47 22.37
C GLY A 203 9.63 -18.28 21.56
N SER A 204 8.44 -17.74 21.29
CA SER A 204 7.47 -18.38 20.41
C SER A 204 7.86 -18.26 18.93
N SER A 205 7.46 -19.24 18.11
CA SER A 205 7.76 -19.20 16.68
C SER A 205 7.02 -18.06 15.98
N GLU A 206 5.81 -17.76 16.44
CA GLU A 206 4.92 -16.72 15.95
C GLU A 206 5.55 -15.33 16.11
N LEU A 207 6.10 -15.04 17.29
CA LEU A 207 6.79 -13.77 17.54
C LEU A 207 8.07 -13.65 16.70
N GLY A 208 8.82 -14.75 16.57
CA GLY A 208 10.01 -14.82 15.71
C GLY A 208 9.69 -14.44 14.26
N LYS A 209 8.68 -15.08 13.69
CA LYS A 209 8.20 -14.84 12.33
C LYS A 209 7.64 -13.43 12.15
N LEU A 210 6.88 -12.92 13.11
CA LEU A 210 6.35 -11.55 13.08
C LEU A 210 7.48 -10.50 13.06
N SER A 211 8.46 -10.67 13.94
CA SER A 211 9.63 -9.78 14.00
C SER A 211 10.43 -9.82 12.69
N ALA A 212 10.68 -11.01 12.14
CA ALA A 212 11.37 -11.16 10.86
C ALA A 212 10.59 -10.47 9.71
N MET A 213 9.26 -10.58 9.71
CA MET A 213 8.41 -9.93 8.70
C MET A 213 8.50 -8.40 8.79
N TRP A 214 8.49 -7.82 9.99
CA TRP A 214 8.70 -6.38 10.16
C TRP A 214 10.12 -5.94 9.79
N GLN A 215 11.14 -6.75 10.09
CA GLN A 215 12.51 -6.48 9.64
C GLN A 215 12.60 -6.48 8.11
N LYS A 216 12.05 -7.48 7.42
CA LYS A 216 12.00 -7.52 5.95
C LYS A 216 11.25 -6.31 5.39
N THR A 217 10.14 -5.91 6.01
CA THR A 217 9.37 -4.72 5.62
C THR A 217 10.21 -3.45 5.72
N LYS A 218 10.96 -3.28 6.83
CA LYS A 218 11.89 -2.17 6.99
C LYS A 218 13.00 -2.21 5.94
N SER A 219 13.64 -3.36 5.71
CA SER A 219 14.70 -3.46 4.71
C SER A 219 14.22 -3.15 3.29
N ALA A 220 12.99 -3.57 2.94
CA ALA A 220 12.38 -3.23 1.66
C ALA A 220 12.17 -1.72 1.49
N LEU A 221 11.89 -0.99 2.58
CA LEU A 221 11.76 0.46 2.59
C LEU A 221 13.11 1.19 2.61
N ASP A 222 14.08 0.70 3.38
CA ASP A 222 15.41 1.31 3.48
C ASP A 222 16.14 1.29 2.12
N GLY A 223 15.91 0.26 1.29
CA GLY A 223 16.42 0.18 -0.08
C GLY A 223 15.72 1.11 -1.08
N VAL A 224 14.67 1.81 -0.65
CA VAL A 224 13.73 2.57 -1.48
C VAL A 224 13.71 4.07 -1.18
N VAL A 225 14.32 4.49 -0.08
CA VAL A 225 14.30 5.89 0.36
C VAL A 225 15.68 6.51 0.16
N ASP A 226 15.77 7.44 -0.78
CA ASP A 226 16.86 8.40 -0.81
C ASP A 226 16.85 9.19 0.51
N ALA A 227 17.87 8.95 1.33
CA ALA A 227 17.93 9.28 2.76
C ALA A 227 17.60 10.75 3.08
N ASN A 228 17.67 11.65 2.09
CA ASN A 228 17.48 13.09 2.29
C ASN A 228 16.04 13.60 2.45
N LYS A 229 14.98 12.86 2.05
CA LYS A 229 13.62 13.45 1.95
C LYS A 229 12.66 13.20 3.12
N ARG A 230 12.83 12.13 3.91
CA ARG A 230 11.95 11.81 5.06
C ARG A 230 12.50 12.21 6.44
N LEU A 231 13.76 12.68 6.49
CA LEU A 231 14.46 12.98 7.75
C LEU A 231 13.80 14.05 8.63
N GLY A 232 13.01 14.97 8.07
CA GLY A 232 12.42 16.08 8.83
C GLY A 232 11.29 15.69 9.80
N ALA A 233 10.44 14.72 9.43
CA ALA A 233 9.27 14.33 10.22
C ALA A 233 9.40 12.95 10.87
N MET A 234 10.27 12.08 10.34
CA MET A 234 10.44 10.70 10.81
C MET A 234 11.69 10.46 11.66
N GLY A 235 12.57 11.45 11.87
CA GLY A 235 13.81 11.24 12.63
C GLY A 235 13.59 10.61 14.02
N GLY A 236 12.58 11.09 14.76
CA GLY A 236 12.19 10.50 16.04
C GLY A 236 11.49 9.14 15.94
N MET A 237 10.82 8.84 14.83
CA MET A 237 10.21 7.53 14.58
C MET A 237 11.24 6.50 14.12
N ALA A 238 12.27 6.89 13.38
CA ALA A 238 13.35 6.01 12.97
C ALA A 238 14.12 5.48 14.18
N GLU A 239 14.47 6.36 15.13
CA GLU A 239 15.15 5.97 16.36
C GLU A 239 14.27 5.07 17.26
N LYS A 240 12.98 5.41 17.41
CA LYS A 240 12.02 4.58 18.16
C LYS A 240 11.78 3.23 17.48
N GLY A 241 11.70 3.21 16.15
CA GLY A 241 11.52 2.01 15.36
C GLY A 241 12.70 1.05 15.49
N GLN A 242 13.93 1.58 15.44
CA GLN A 242 15.15 0.83 15.70
C GLN A 242 15.09 0.16 17.09
N LYS A 243 14.75 0.93 18.13
CA LYS A 243 14.62 0.43 19.52
C LYS A 243 13.54 -0.66 19.66
N VAL A 244 12.41 -0.53 18.98
CA VAL A 244 11.36 -1.55 18.97
C VAL A 244 11.84 -2.83 18.29
N LEU A 245 12.52 -2.73 17.16
CA LEU A 245 13.07 -3.91 16.47
C LEU A 245 14.17 -4.59 17.28
N GLU A 246 15.01 -3.83 17.97
CA GLU A 246 16.01 -4.36 18.92
C GLU A 246 15.35 -5.08 20.10
N PHE A 247 14.31 -4.47 20.70
CA PHE A 247 13.53 -5.08 21.77
C PHE A 247 12.94 -6.43 21.33
N LEU A 248 12.29 -6.49 20.16
CA LEU A 248 11.73 -7.74 19.63
C LEU A 248 12.81 -8.77 19.31
N SER A 249 13.95 -8.33 18.77
CA SER A 249 15.08 -9.23 18.49
C SER A 249 15.59 -9.88 19.77
N ASN A 250 15.64 -9.13 20.88
CA ASN A 250 16.00 -9.66 22.21
C ASN A 250 14.95 -10.61 22.81
N LEU A 251 13.70 -10.56 22.35
CA LEU A 251 12.64 -11.50 22.75
C LEU A 251 12.64 -12.80 21.93
N ASN A 252 13.31 -12.80 20.77
CA ASN A 252 13.44 -13.97 19.92
C ASN A 252 14.66 -14.85 20.28
N VAL A 253 15.48 -14.42 21.25
CA VAL A 253 16.58 -15.18 21.87
C VAL A 253 16.11 -15.76 23.20
#